data_AF-A0A1G9KCH8-F1
#
_entry.id   AF-A0A1G9KCH8-F1
#
_cell.length_a   1.000
_cell.length_b   1.000
_cell.length_c   1.000
_cell.angle_alpha   90.00
_cell.angle_beta   90.00
_cell.angle_gamma   90.00
#
_symmetry.space_group_name_H-M   'P 1'
#
loop_
_entity.id
_entity.type
_entity.pdbx_description
1 polymer ?
#
loop_
_entity_poly.entity_id
_entity_poly.type
_entity_poly.pdbx_seq_one_letter_code
_entity_poly.pdbx_strand_id
1 'polypeptide(L)'
;MPIPKRFIAGAICPRCAAMDKVRTWEQNGIRYRDCVACDFFEQLPIEVPATHGELETRVNRTRKEQEKSDIQTVRILDPKG
;
A
#
# COMPACT_ATOMS: atom_id res chain seq x y z
N MET A 1 6.21 16.95 -26.74
CA MET A 1 5.28 17.64 -25.81
C MET A 1 5.94 17.74 -24.44
N PRO A 2 5.90 18.90 -23.76
CA PRO A 2 6.42 18.99 -22.39
C PRO A 2 5.56 18.16 -21.43
N ILE A 3 6.18 17.46 -20.49
CA ILE A 3 5.47 16.66 -19.49
C ILE A 3 4.89 17.62 -18.44
N PRO A 4 3.57 17.65 -18.23
CA PRO A 4 2.94 18.60 -17.31
C PRO A 4 3.28 18.26 -15.86
N LYS A 5 3.91 19.20 -15.15
CA LYS A 5 4.17 19.11 -13.71
C LYS A 5 2.97 19.64 -12.93
N ARG A 6 2.54 18.94 -11.88
CA ARG A 6 1.40 19.32 -11.02
C ARG A 6 1.86 19.60 -9.61
N PHE A 7 1.31 20.63 -8.94
CA PHE A 7 1.57 20.86 -7.52
C PHE A 7 0.85 19.84 -6.64
N ILE A 8 1.46 19.48 -5.51
CA ILE A 8 0.85 18.63 -4.48
C ILE A 8 0.34 19.54 -3.35
N ALA A 9 -0.98 19.67 -3.22
CA ALA A 9 -1.58 20.47 -2.16
C ALA A 9 -1.37 19.82 -0.77
N GLY A 10 -1.03 20.64 0.22
CA GLY A 10 -0.72 20.23 1.59
C GLY A 10 0.65 19.55 1.76
N ALA A 11 1.44 19.40 0.69
CA ALA A 11 2.74 18.75 0.78
C ALA A 11 3.80 19.70 1.36
N ILE A 12 4.51 19.21 2.38
CA ILE A 12 5.66 19.88 2.97
C ILE A 12 6.93 19.33 2.32
N CYS A 13 7.81 20.21 1.84
CA CYS A 13 9.08 19.79 1.27
C CYS A 13 9.97 19.14 2.36
N PRO A 14 10.49 17.92 2.15
CA PRO A 14 11.33 17.24 3.14
C PRO A 14 12.69 17.92 3.36
N ARG A 15 13.15 18.74 2.41
CA ARG A 15 14.45 19.43 2.47
C ARG A 15 14.38 20.79 3.17
N CYS A 16 13.38 21.61 2.86
CA CYS A 16 13.30 22.99 3.36
C CYS A 16 12.04 23.30 4.18
N ALA A 17 11.17 22.32 4.43
CA ALA A 17 9.91 22.45 5.17
C ALA A 17 8.88 23.44 4.58
N ALA A 18 9.09 23.92 3.34
CA ALA A 18 8.12 24.80 2.69
C ALA A 18 6.84 24.02 2.28
N MET A 19 5.68 24.61 2.56
CA MET A 19 4.35 24.07 2.23
C MET A 19 3.95 24.46 0.80
N ASP A 20 3.30 23.54 0.07
CA ASP A 20 2.76 23.74 -1.29
C ASP A 20 3.82 24.14 -2.33
N LYS A 21 5.06 23.70 -2.12
CA LYS A 21 6.19 23.95 -3.04
C LYS A 21 6.66 22.72 -3.79
N VAL A 22 6.01 21.57 -3.62
CA VAL A 22 6.40 20.31 -4.29
C VAL A 22 5.56 20.10 -5.55
N ARG A 23 6.21 19.83 -6.68
CA ARG A 23 5.56 19.42 -7.93
C ARG A 23 5.86 17.96 -8.23
N THR A 24 4.91 17.25 -8.82
CA THR A 24 5.02 15.85 -9.23
C THR A 24 4.75 15.70 -10.71
N TRP A 25 5.43 14.75 -11.35
CA TRP A 25 5.14 14.29 -12.71
C TRP A 25 5.60 12.86 -12.90
N GLU A 26 5.17 12.23 -13.99
CA GLU A 26 5.54 10.86 -14.33
C GLU A 26 6.22 10.83 -15.70
N GLN A 27 7.30 10.08 -15.80
CA GLN A 27 8.03 9.88 -17.05
C GLN A 27 8.65 8.47 -17.06
N ASN A 28 8.41 7.71 -18.12
CA ASN A 28 9.00 6.38 -18.33
C ASN A 28 8.80 5.41 -17.16
N GLY A 29 7.61 5.40 -16.55
CA GLY A 29 7.32 4.49 -15.42
C GLY A 29 7.93 4.93 -14.07
N ILE A 30 8.53 6.13 -14.01
CA ILE A 30 9.11 6.72 -12.81
C ILE A 30 8.31 7.96 -12.44
N ARG A 31 7.96 8.09 -11.15
CA ARG A 31 7.36 9.28 -10.58
C ARG A 31 8.43 10.18 -10.01
N TYR A 32 8.41 11.44 -10.42
CA TYR A 32 9.37 12.45 -10.00
C TYR A 32 8.70 13.47 -9.11
N ARG A 33 9.46 13.98 -8.13
CA ARG A 33 9.07 15.13 -7.32
C ARG A 33 10.17 16.19 -7.34
N ASP A 34 9.80 17.46 -7.48
CA ASP A 34 10.73 18.59 -7.29
C ASP A 34 10.18 19.64 -6.33
N CYS A 35 11.04 20.38 -5.63
CA CYS A 35 10.66 21.56 -4.85
C CYS A 35 11.08 22.84 -5.56
N VAL A 36 10.15 23.79 -5.71
CA VAL A 36 10.41 25.06 -6.39
C VAL A 36 11.18 26.08 -5.54
N ALA A 37 11.32 25.81 -4.24
CA ALA A 37 11.93 26.75 -3.29
C ALA A 37 13.39 26.40 -2.94
N CYS A 38 13.78 25.13 -3.05
CA CYS A 38 15.12 24.67 -2.66
C CYS A 38 15.72 23.68 -3.66
N ASP A 39 15.13 23.50 -4.84
CA ASP A 39 15.60 22.57 -5.88
C ASP A 39 15.78 21.12 -5.39
N PHE A 40 15.02 20.72 -4.37
CA PHE A 40 14.92 19.31 -4.00
C PHE A 40 14.39 18.51 -5.19
N PHE A 41 14.94 17.32 -5.42
CA PHE A 41 14.55 16.42 -6.51
C PHE A 41 14.59 14.97 -6.05
N GLU A 42 13.57 14.20 -6.41
CA GLU A 42 13.38 12.82 -5.97
C GLU A 42 12.79 11.98 -7.10
N GLN A 43 13.22 10.73 -7.20
CA GLN A 43 12.70 9.74 -8.15
C GLN A 43 12.14 8.55 -7.37
N LEU A 44 10.90 8.16 -7.66
CA LEU A 44 10.24 7.00 -7.07
C LEU A 44 9.76 6.06 -8.17
N PRO A 45 10.03 4.76 -8.07
CA PRO A 45 9.38 3.78 -8.94
C PRO A 45 7.87 3.79 -8.69
N ILE A 46 7.08 3.67 -9.77
CA ILE A 46 5.61 3.61 -9.69
C ILE A 46 5.16 2.23 -9.19
N GLU A 47 5.86 1.19 -9.63
CA GLU A 47 5.62 -0.16 -9.17
C GLU A 47 6.27 -0.36 -7.79
N VAL A 48 5.42 -0.44 -6.77
CA VAL A 48 5.80 -1.06 -5.50
C VAL A 48 5.86 -2.55 -5.79
N PRO A 49 7.01 -3.23 -5.69
CA PRO A 49 7.03 -4.67 -5.91
C PRO A 49 6.03 -5.31 -4.93
N ALA A 50 5.14 -6.15 -5.46
CA ALA A 50 4.15 -6.93 -4.70
C ALA A 50 4.80 -7.95 -3.72
N THR A 51 6.09 -7.78 -3.43
CA THR A 51 6.91 -8.63 -2.57
C THR A 51 6.64 -8.42 -1.09
N HIS A 52 5.85 -7.41 -0.72
CA HIS A 52 5.34 -7.32 0.65
C HIS A 52 4.05 -8.14 0.70
N GLY A 53 4.20 -9.47 0.63
CA GLY A 53 3.16 -10.38 1.08
C GLY A 53 2.69 -9.96 2.47
N GLU A 54 1.44 -10.26 2.80
CA GLU A 54 0.87 -9.82 4.06
C GLU A 54 1.78 -10.20 5.23
N LEU A 55 2.15 -9.21 6.05
CA LEU A 55 3.05 -9.42 7.18
C LEU A 55 2.44 -10.48 8.09
N GLU A 56 3.22 -11.51 8.45
CA GLU A 56 2.74 -12.48 9.41
C GLU A 56 2.48 -11.81 10.77
N THR A 57 1.20 -11.71 11.14
CA THR A 57 0.79 -11.24 12.45
C THR A 57 0.24 -12.41 13.27
N ARG A 58 0.18 -12.25 14.60
CA ARG A 58 -0.45 -13.24 15.50
C ARG A 58 -1.88 -13.63 15.08
N VAL A 59 -2.59 -12.72 14.42
CA VAL A 59 -4.01 -12.85 14.04
C VAL A 59 -4.16 -13.53 12.68
N ASN A 60 -3.21 -13.33 11.76
CA ASN A 60 -3.28 -13.88 10.42
C ASN A 60 -2.60 -15.26 10.29
N ARG A 61 -2.46 -15.98 11.41
CA ARG A 61 -1.98 -17.36 11.45
C ARG A 61 -3.18 -18.28 11.63
N THR A 62 -3.34 -19.27 10.76
CA THR A 62 -4.28 -20.37 11.00
C THR A 62 -3.86 -21.10 12.27
N ARG A 63 -4.77 -21.18 13.25
CA ARG A 63 -4.50 -21.93 14.47
C ARG A 63 -4.60 -23.41 14.13
N LYS A 64 -3.66 -24.25 14.61
CA LYS A 64 -3.67 -25.72 14.38
C LYS A 64 -5.01 -26.41 14.71
N GLU A 65 -5.80 -25.84 15.61
CA GLU A 65 -7.15 -26.33 15.98
C GLU A 65 -8.17 -26.14 14.85
N GLN A 66 -8.00 -25.10 14.04
CA GLN A 66 -8.88 -24.72 12.93
C GLN A 66 -8.60 -25.55 11.66
N GLU A 67 -7.38 -26.08 11.53
CA GLU A 67 -7.00 -27.02 10.46
C GLU A 67 -7.61 -28.42 10.67
N LYS A 68 -8.02 -28.74 11.91
CA LYS A 68 -8.56 -30.05 12.31
C LYS A 68 -10.09 -30.10 12.37
N SER A 69 -10.79 -29.04 12.00
CA SER A 69 -12.24 -29.10 11.91
C SER A 69 -12.64 -29.87 10.64
N ASP A 70 -12.53 -31.20 10.70
CA ASP A 70 -13.19 -32.10 9.77
C ASP A 70 -14.69 -31.77 9.81
N ILE A 71 -15.24 -31.37 8.67
CA ILE A 71 -16.66 -31.05 8.52
C ILE A 71 -17.44 -32.34 8.81
N GLN A 72 -17.99 -32.46 10.01
CA GLN A 72 -18.85 -33.58 10.39
C GLN A 72 -20.31 -33.25 10.12
N THR A 73 -20.93 -34.01 9.24
CA THR A 73 -22.37 -33.95 9.01
C THR A 73 -23.10 -34.46 10.26
N VAL A 74 -23.80 -33.56 10.95
CA VAL A 74 -24.59 -33.90 12.13
C VAL A 74 -25.76 -34.79 11.71
N ARG A 75 -25.81 -36.01 12.24
CA ARG A 75 -26.99 -36.88 12.09
C ARG A 75 -28.00 -36.51 13.17
N ILE A 76 -29.12 -35.94 12.74
CA ILE A 76 -30.26 -35.66 13.61
C ILE A 76 -30.90 -37.01 13.95
N LEU A 77 -30.93 -37.36 15.24
CA LEU A 77 -31.68 -38.52 15.70
C LEU A 77 -33.16 -38.14 15.79
N ASP A 78 -34.03 -38.89 15.12
CA ASP A 78 -35.48 -38.72 15.25
C ASP A 78 -35.93 -39.12 16.68
N PRO A 79 -36.74 -38.29 17.35
CA PRO A 79 -37.09 -38.50 18.76
C PRO A 79 -38.16 -39.60 19.00
N LYS A 80 -38.38 -40.54 18.08
CA LYS A 80 -39.33 -41.64 18.28
C LYS A 80 -38.81 -42.92 17.63
N GLY A 81 -38.78 -44.00 18.42
CA GLY A 81 -38.81 -45.36 17.87
C GLY A 81 -40.13 -45.65 17.17
#